data_AF-A0A3P1VCZ7-F1
#
_entry.id   AF-A0A3P1VCZ7-F1
#
_cell.length_a   1.000
_cell.length_b   1.000
_cell.length_c   1.000
_cell.angle_alpha   90.00
_cell.angle_beta   90.00
_cell.angle_gamma   90.00
#
_symmetry.space_group_name_H-M   'P 1'
#
loop_
_entity.id
_entity.type
_entity.pdbx_description
1 polymer ?
#
loop_
_entity_poly.entity_id
_entity_poly.type
_entity_poly.pdbx_seq_one_letter_code
_entity_poly.pdbx_strand_id
1 'polypeptide(L)'
;MSKVEQIEQYLVQHIDKLDFIVDNVLFLLPDSYFYKPEIGKGDLLEMRQKLDDLKKKKNFPAFRGDKSIDYQHKKLLKQYNVALKNLSIRKRSELREELLLESDGLKVAGMISLIKQYNLLSKLRTYR
;
A
#
# COMPACT_ATOMS: atom_id res chain seq x y z
N MET A 1 23.33 19.61 3.71
CA MET A 1 22.93 18.60 2.72
C MET A 1 21.44 18.40 2.84
N SER A 2 20.68 18.71 1.79
CA SER A 2 19.23 18.55 1.78
C SER A 2 18.85 17.06 1.82
N LYS A 3 17.63 16.75 2.25
CA LYS A 3 17.14 15.37 2.29
C LYS A 3 17.13 14.73 0.89
N VAL A 4 16.87 15.52 -0.15
CA VAL A 4 16.88 15.06 -1.54
C VAL A 4 18.31 14.73 -1.96
N GLU A 5 19.27 15.61 -1.69
CA GLU A 5 20.70 15.36 -1.97
C GLU A 5 21.20 14.07 -1.31
N GLN A 6 20.78 13.79 -0.06
CA GLN A 6 21.16 12.54 0.62
C GLN A 6 20.59 11.30 -0.05
N ILE A 7 19.36 11.38 -0.58
CA ILE A 7 18.74 10.28 -1.33
C ILE A 7 19.44 10.10 -2.67
N GLU A 8 19.71 11.18 -3.39
CA GLU A 8 20.45 11.15 -4.66
C GLU A 8 21.84 10.54 -4.47
N GLN A 9 22.57 10.99 -3.45
CA GLN A 9 23.89 10.44 -3.14
C GLN A 9 23.82 8.93 -2.85
N TYR A 10 22.83 8.49 -2.06
CA TYR A 10 22.61 7.07 -1.81
C TYR A 10 22.30 6.29 -3.10
N LEU A 11 21.47 6.82 -4.00
CA LEU A 11 21.11 6.15 -5.25
C LEU A 11 22.30 6.07 -6.21
N VAL A 12 23.09 7.14 -6.33
CA VAL A 12 24.30 7.17 -7.16
C VAL A 12 25.35 6.18 -6.64
N GLN A 13 25.54 6.10 -5.32
CA GLN A 13 26.47 5.15 -4.70
C GLN A 13 26.11 3.68 -4.98
N HIS A 14 24.85 3.40 -5.28
CA HIS A 14 24.34 2.04 -5.46
C HIS A 14 23.63 1.88 -6.81
N ILE A 15 24.05 2.63 -7.83
CA ILE A 15 23.40 2.65 -9.15
C ILE A 15 23.37 1.25 -9.78
N ASP A 16 24.43 0.47 -9.61
CA ASP A 16 24.54 -0.92 -10.09
C ASP A 16 23.56 -1.89 -9.39
N LYS A 17 22.89 -1.44 -8.33
CA LYS A 17 21.94 -2.21 -7.52
C LYS A 17 20.54 -1.61 -7.56
N LEU A 18 20.23 -0.78 -8.56
CA LEU A 18 18.98 -0.03 -8.63
C LEU A 18 17.73 -0.93 -8.54
N ASP A 19 17.74 -2.08 -9.22
CA ASP A 19 16.61 -3.04 -9.16
C ASP A 19 16.39 -3.59 -7.74
N PHE A 20 17.46 -3.84 -6.98
CA PHE A 20 17.34 -4.24 -5.57
C PHE A 20 16.84 -3.10 -4.68
N ILE A 21 17.18 -1.85 -5.02
CA ILE A 21 16.66 -0.67 -4.33
C ILE A 21 15.16 -0.54 -4.59
N VAL A 22 14.72 -0.74 -5.83
CA VAL A 22 13.29 -0.77 -6.20
C VAL A 22 12.55 -1.79 -5.34
N ASP A 23 13.04 -3.03 -5.29
CA ASP A 23 12.42 -4.10 -4.48
C ASP A 23 12.32 -3.73 -3.00
N ASN A 24 13.38 -3.14 -2.44
CA ASN A 24 13.41 -2.73 -1.05
C ASN A 24 12.44 -1.57 -0.76
N VAL A 25 12.42 -0.55 -1.63
CA VAL A 25 11.50 0.59 -1.51
C VAL A 25 10.06 0.10 -1.57
N LEU A 26 9.71 -0.71 -2.56
CA LEU A 26 8.35 -1.23 -2.73
C LEU A 26 7.90 -2.13 -1.57
N PHE A 27 8.83 -2.89 -0.99
CA PHE A 27 8.58 -3.68 0.22
C PHE A 27 8.27 -2.79 1.44
N LEU A 28 9.00 -1.68 1.60
CA LEU A 28 8.83 -0.75 2.71
C LEU A 28 7.60 0.16 2.58
N LEU A 29 7.00 0.25 1.39
CA LEU A 29 5.78 1.02 1.19
C LEU A 29 4.60 0.39 1.94
N PRO A 30 3.78 1.21 2.64
CA PRO A 30 2.60 0.70 3.32
C PRO A 30 1.57 0.20 2.30
N ASP A 31 0.87 -0.89 2.62
CA ASP A 31 -0.19 -1.46 1.76
C ASP A 31 -1.22 -0.40 1.32
N SER A 32 -1.47 0.59 2.17
CA SER A 32 -2.38 1.71 1.88
C SER A 32 -2.01 2.54 0.67
N TYR A 33 -0.74 2.62 0.29
CA TYR A 33 -0.32 3.27 -0.94
C TYR A 33 -1.01 2.62 -2.15
N PHE A 34 -1.10 1.29 -2.15
CA PHE A 34 -1.59 0.52 -3.27
C PHE A 34 -3.12 0.46 -3.36
N TYR A 35 -3.83 0.37 -2.22
CA TYR A 35 -5.29 0.24 -2.25
C TYR A 35 -6.05 1.57 -2.12
N LYS A 36 -5.42 2.66 -1.61
CA LYS A 36 -6.12 3.95 -1.42
C LYS A 36 -6.77 4.50 -2.69
N PRO A 37 -6.16 4.42 -3.89
CA PRO A 37 -6.78 4.93 -5.12
C PRO A 37 -8.08 4.20 -5.51
N GLU A 38 -8.22 2.94 -5.08
CA GLU A 38 -9.33 2.05 -5.45
C GLU A 38 -10.36 1.86 -4.33
N ILE A 39 -10.05 2.27 -3.09
CA ILE A 39 -10.90 2.02 -1.91
C ILE A 39 -12.31 2.64 -2.02
N GLY A 40 -12.47 3.64 -2.89
CA GLY A 40 -13.73 4.34 -3.16
C GLY A 40 -14.43 3.88 -4.44
N LYS A 41 -14.03 2.76 -5.03
CA LYS A 41 -14.56 2.28 -6.32
C LYS A 41 -14.94 0.79 -6.25
N GLY A 42 -15.83 0.38 -7.15
CA GLY A 42 -16.22 -1.01 -7.39
C GLY A 42 -16.59 -1.78 -6.12
N ASP A 43 -16.18 -3.06 -6.08
CA ASP A 43 -16.52 -3.99 -4.99
C ASP A 43 -16.08 -3.50 -3.60
N LEU A 44 -14.95 -2.79 -3.50
CA LEU A 44 -14.45 -2.27 -2.21
C LEU A 44 -15.38 -1.19 -1.65
N LEU A 45 -15.94 -0.32 -2.50
CA LEU A 45 -16.92 0.67 -2.08
C LEU A 45 -18.19 -0.02 -1.57
N GLU A 46 -18.69 -1.01 -2.31
CA GLU A 46 -19.90 -1.75 -1.91
C GLU A 46 -19.72 -2.49 -0.58
N MET A 47 -18.58 -3.16 -0.39
CA MET A 47 -18.27 -3.82 0.88
C MET A 47 -18.22 -2.83 2.04
N ARG A 48 -17.65 -1.64 1.81
CA ARG A 48 -17.57 -0.58 2.82
C ARG A 48 -18.96 -0.05 3.19
N GLN A 49 -19.81 0.21 2.20
CA GLN A 49 -21.20 0.62 2.43
C GLN A 49 -21.98 -0.43 3.22
N LYS A 50 -21.87 -1.71 2.85
CA LYS A 50 -22.48 -2.82 3.58
C LYS A 50 -21.97 -2.94 5.02
N LEU A 51 -20.67 -2.72 5.25
CA LEU A 51 -20.10 -2.66 6.61
C LEU A 51 -20.69 -1.52 7.44
N ASP A 52 -20.80 -0.33 6.85
CA ASP A 52 -21.38 0.84 7.51
C ASP A 52 -22.86 0.60 7.87
N ASP A 53 -23.63 -0.05 6.99
CA ASP A 53 -25.02 -0.39 7.25
C ASP A 53 -25.18 -1.44 8.35
N LEU A 54 -24.34 -2.49 8.35
CA LEU A 54 -24.31 -3.47 9.45
C LEU A 54 -23.92 -2.81 10.77
N LYS A 55 -22.96 -1.87 10.76
CA LYS A 55 -22.57 -1.09 11.95
C LYS A 55 -23.73 -0.24 12.47
N LYS A 56 -24.48 0.42 11.58
CA LYS A 56 -25.70 1.18 11.95
C LYS A 56 -26.75 0.25 12.56
N LYS A 57 -27.02 -0.91 11.94
CA LYS A 57 -27.98 -1.90 12.47
C LYS A 57 -27.59 -2.38 13.87
N LYS A 58 -26.32 -2.71 14.11
CA LYS A 58 -25.82 -3.11 15.44
C LYS A 58 -26.08 -2.06 16.53
N ASN A 59 -26.00 -0.79 16.16
CA ASN A 59 -26.22 0.32 17.09
C ASN A 59 -27.71 0.65 17.27
N PHE A 60 -28.59 0.07 16.44
CA PHE A 60 -30.02 0.34 16.50
C PHE A 60 -30.68 -0.53 17.59
N PRO A 61 -31.55 0.03 18.44
CA PRO A 61 -32.12 -0.69 19.59
C PRO A 61 -32.83 -2.00 19.23
N ALA A 62 -33.54 -2.06 18.10
CA ALA A 62 -34.29 -3.25 17.68
C ALA A 62 -33.41 -4.47 17.34
N PHE A 63 -32.10 -4.26 17.11
CA PHE A 63 -31.16 -5.32 16.76
C PHE A 63 -30.03 -5.46 17.78
N ARG A 64 -30.20 -4.88 18.97
CA ARG A 64 -29.18 -4.91 20.02
C ARG A 64 -28.97 -6.35 20.49
N GLY A 65 -27.73 -6.82 20.40
CA GLY A 65 -27.37 -8.20 20.77
C GLY A 65 -27.72 -9.25 19.70
N ASP A 66 -28.08 -8.83 18.49
CA ASP A 66 -28.28 -9.76 17.37
C ASP A 66 -26.94 -10.37 16.92
N LYS A 67 -26.75 -11.64 17.31
CA LYS A 67 -25.55 -12.43 16.97
C LYS A 67 -25.40 -12.65 15.47
N SER A 68 -26.49 -12.65 14.70
CA SER A 68 -26.45 -12.81 13.24
C SER A 68 -25.81 -11.60 12.59
N ILE A 69 -26.21 -10.39 13.00
CA ILE A 69 -25.62 -9.14 12.48
C ILE A 69 -24.15 -9.03 12.88
N ASP A 70 -23.81 -9.40 14.12
CA ASP A 70 -22.42 -9.46 14.57
C ASP A 70 -21.56 -10.40 13.73
N TYR A 71 -22.09 -11.59 13.44
CA TYR A 71 -21.42 -12.57 12.60
C TYR A 71 -21.24 -12.05 11.17
N GLN A 72 -22.29 -11.50 10.56
CA GLN A 72 -22.23 -10.92 9.21
C GLN A 72 -21.21 -9.78 9.13
N HIS A 73 -21.21 -8.86 10.11
CA HIS A 73 -20.26 -7.76 10.15
C HIS A 73 -18.81 -8.28 10.25
N LYS A 74 -18.53 -9.22 11.17
CA LYS A 74 -17.19 -9.81 11.31
C LYS A 74 -16.74 -10.54 10.05
N LYS A 75 -17.64 -11.30 9.42
CA LYS A 75 -17.38 -12.02 8.17
C LYS A 75 -17.04 -11.06 7.03
N LEU A 76 -17.87 -10.04 6.83
CA LEU A 76 -17.65 -9.05 5.78
C LEU A 76 -16.38 -8.23 6.03
N LEU A 77 -16.09 -7.87 7.29
CA LEU A 77 -14.88 -7.12 7.63
C LEU A 77 -13.63 -7.94 7.31
N LYS A 78 -13.64 -9.24 7.61
CA LYS A 78 -12.56 -10.16 7.23
C LYS A 78 -12.40 -10.22 5.71
N GLN A 79 -13.50 -10.37 4.97
CA GLN A 79 -13.48 -10.41 3.50
C GLN A 79 -12.92 -9.12 2.91
N TYR A 80 -13.36 -7.97 3.41
CA TYR A 80 -12.88 -6.66 2.99
C TYR A 80 -11.38 -6.49 3.21
N ASN A 81 -10.88 -6.85 4.40
CA ASN A 81 -9.45 -6.78 4.70
C ASN A 81 -8.61 -7.72 3.82
N VAL A 82 -9.13 -8.92 3.51
CA VAL A 82 -8.49 -9.84 2.56
C VAL A 82 -8.45 -9.24 1.16
N ALA A 83 -9.55 -8.63 0.70
CA ALA A 83 -9.60 -7.98 -0.60
C ALA A 83 -8.59 -6.82 -0.70
N LEU A 84 -8.49 -5.98 0.34
CA LEU A 84 -7.49 -4.90 0.40
C LEU A 84 -6.05 -5.43 0.36
N LYS A 85 -5.77 -6.50 1.09
CA LYS A 85 -4.44 -7.14 1.10
C LYS A 85 -4.09 -7.78 -0.25
N ASN A 86 -5.03 -8.47 -0.88
CA ASN A 86 -4.80 -9.05 -2.20
C ASN A 86 -4.59 -7.97 -3.25
N LEU A 87 -5.34 -6.86 -3.17
CA LEU A 87 -5.15 -5.72 -4.04
C LEU A 87 -3.77 -5.08 -3.84
N SER A 88 -3.31 -4.89 -2.60
CA SER A 88 -1.99 -4.31 -2.33
C SER A 88 -0.86 -5.20 -2.84
N ILE A 89 -0.95 -6.52 -2.68
CA ILE A 89 0.03 -7.46 -3.21
C ILE A 89 0.09 -7.39 -4.73
N ARG A 90 -1.07 -7.46 -5.40
CA ARG A 90 -1.15 -7.41 -6.87
C ARG A 90 -0.56 -6.11 -7.41
N LYS A 91 -1.03 -4.96 -6.89
CA LYS A 91 -0.56 -3.63 -7.33
C LYS A 91 0.92 -3.38 -7.02
N ARG A 92 1.44 -3.95 -5.93
CA ARG A 92 2.89 -3.92 -5.64
C ARG A 92 3.68 -4.70 -6.68
N SER A 93 3.19 -5.87 -7.11
CA SER A 93 3.81 -6.65 -8.20
C SER A 93 3.75 -5.90 -9.53
N GLU A 94 2.58 -5.36 -9.89
CA GLU A 94 2.38 -4.57 -11.12
C GLU A 94 3.37 -3.39 -11.17
N LEU A 95 3.44 -2.59 -10.10
CA LEU A 95 4.36 -1.45 -10.04
C LEU A 95 5.83 -1.88 -10.08
N ARG A 96 6.17 -3.03 -9.47
CA ARG A 96 7.52 -3.58 -9.54
C ARG A 96 7.90 -3.92 -10.97
N GLU A 97 7.04 -4.66 -11.67
CA GLU A 97 7.26 -5.05 -13.07
C GLU A 97 7.38 -3.82 -13.97
N GLU A 98 6.48 -2.84 -13.81
CA GLU A 98 6.55 -1.56 -14.52
C GLU A 98 7.90 -0.87 -14.29
N LEU A 99 8.29 -0.65 -13.03
CA LEU A 99 9.54 0.05 -12.70
C LEU A 99 10.78 -0.69 -13.21
N LEU A 100 10.80 -2.02 -13.21
CA LEU A 100 11.95 -2.80 -13.66
C LEU A 100 12.17 -2.73 -15.18
N LEU A 101 11.10 -2.49 -15.95
CA LEU A 101 11.15 -2.30 -17.40
C LEU A 101 11.59 -0.89 -17.81
N GLU A 102 11.48 0.08 -16.90
CA GLU A 102 11.84 1.47 -17.16
C GLU A 102 13.35 1.71 -17.23
N SER A 103 13.73 2.84 -17.83
CA SER A 103 15.13 3.31 -17.83
C SER A 103 15.63 3.63 -16.41
N ASP A 104 16.95 3.55 -16.20
CA ASP A 104 17.57 3.86 -14.90
C ASP A 104 17.25 5.27 -14.41
N GLY A 105 17.16 6.25 -15.32
CA GLY A 105 16.77 7.62 -14.96
C GLY A 105 15.36 7.71 -14.38
N LEU A 106 14.40 6.98 -14.97
CA LEU A 106 13.02 6.94 -14.49
C LEU A 106 12.90 6.17 -13.17
N LYS A 107 13.62 5.05 -13.04
CA LYS A 107 13.75 4.31 -11.77
C LYS A 107 14.27 5.22 -10.66
N VAL A 108 15.37 5.95 -10.90
CA VAL A 108 15.96 6.89 -9.93
C VAL A 108 14.95 7.98 -9.54
N ALA A 109 14.31 8.63 -10.51
CA ALA A 109 13.32 9.67 -10.24
C ALA A 109 12.14 9.13 -9.38
N GLY A 110 11.64 7.95 -9.72
CA GLY A 110 10.60 7.25 -8.95
C GLY A 110 11.06 6.94 -7.52
N MET A 111 12.27 6.43 -7.35
CA MET A 111 12.83 6.12 -6.04
C MET A 111 13.03 7.37 -5.18
N ILE A 112 13.53 8.48 -5.75
CA ILE A 112 13.66 9.75 -5.02
C ILE A 112 12.31 10.18 -4.46
N SER A 113 11.28 10.16 -5.30
CA SER A 113 9.92 10.56 -4.91
C SER A 113 9.38 9.68 -3.77
N LEU A 114 9.44 8.36 -3.94
CA LEU A 114 8.93 7.40 -2.95
C LEU A 114 9.71 7.44 -1.63
N ILE A 115 11.05 7.45 -1.69
CA ILE A 115 11.91 7.50 -0.51
C ILE A 115 11.68 8.79 0.28
N LYS A 116 11.52 9.93 -0.41
CA LYS A 116 11.23 11.22 0.22
C LYS A 116 9.85 11.22 0.85
N GLN A 117 8.81 10.86 0.10
CA GLN A 117 7.41 10.91 0.56
C GLN A 117 7.17 10.01 1.77
N TYR A 118 7.80 8.83 1.79
CA TYR A 118 7.62 7.84 2.86
C TYR A 118 8.75 7.82 3.89
N ASN A 119 9.69 8.75 3.81
CA ASN A 119 10.83 8.88 4.73
C ASN A 119 11.62 7.56 4.87
N LEU A 120 11.93 6.90 3.75
CA LEU A 120 12.47 5.53 3.76
C LEU A 120 13.99 5.45 3.85
N LEU A 121 14.71 6.55 3.65
CA LEU A 121 16.18 6.54 3.47
C LEU A 121 16.91 5.78 4.59
N SER A 122 16.55 6.00 5.86
CA SER A 122 17.19 5.35 7.01
C SER A 122 16.86 3.85 7.15
N LYS A 123 15.89 3.34 6.38
CA LYS A 123 15.46 1.94 6.37
C LYS A 123 15.99 1.18 5.15
N LEU A 124 16.60 1.88 4.20
CA LEU A 124 17.16 1.25 3.00
C LEU A 124 18.40 0.45 3.37
N ARG A 125 18.61 -0.64 2.63
CA ARG A 125 19.79 -1.49 2.76
C ARG A 125 20.99 -0.74 2.22
N THR A 126 22.14 -0.91 2.86
CA THR A 126 23.42 -0.54 2.26
C THR A 126 23.96 -1.77 1.55
N TYR A 127 24.39 -1.60 0.29
CA TYR A 127 25.02 -2.67 -0.46
C TYR A 127 26.53 -2.43 -0.43
N ARG A 128 27.26 -3.38 0.16
CA ARG A 128 28.73 -3.36 0.21
C ARG A 128 29.30 -4.23 -0.89
#